data_AF-A0A970EVG2-F1
#
_entry.id   AF-A0A970EVG2-F1
#
_cell.length_a   1.000
_cell.length_b   1.000
_cell.length_c   1.000
_cell.angle_alpha   90.00
_cell.angle_beta   90.00
_cell.angle_gamma   90.00
#
_symmetry.space_group_name_H-M   'P 1'
#
loop_
_entity.id
_entity.type
_entity.pdbx_description
1 polymer ?
#
loop_
_entity_poly.entity_id
_entity_poly.type
_entity_poly.pdbx_seq_one_letter_code
_entity_poly.pdbx_strand_id
1 'polypeptide(L)'
;MSIFGSARSLDRVFQHLGNDPDAFRRWFRELAERDAHQAARALDGRYLSFPVLFLLLGEIPSLIETGGLSQPILTAVRICELHRSGKADELTAYLKLQDSEVVRQVAKWMLETGHDWNAPAEIAEEYDAALDLAVALLVCECNDNTELPIIADLIFKRANNGKHLHNLVWYFFQSYNPEAVRIIAGRLISNDPSEREFAKKLLGLSGENSADPGGPTDPYRQYEDYMRWLDDNSNALYFTGQTLQMTSDPEPLKADLGAKYLCKAISPRDRTWVEPLNEQECNCLDNFRKLTDKEKEVLAAFSSSLYRNNRRVWEQWIALQPDIQIRTAMTLLGDFL
;
A
#
# COMPACT_ATOMS: atom_id res chain seq x y z
N MET A 1 -21.35 -46.02 -3.86
CA MET A 1 -20.71 -45.60 -2.60
C MET A 1 -20.75 -44.09 -2.52
N SER A 2 -21.64 -43.57 -1.68
CA SER A 2 -21.96 -42.14 -1.54
C SER A 2 -21.14 -41.57 -0.38
N ILE A 3 -20.15 -40.72 -0.68
CA ILE A 3 -19.31 -40.07 0.35
C ILE A 3 -19.56 -38.56 0.43
N PHE A 4 -20.34 -37.95 -0.47
CA PHE A 4 -20.39 -36.49 -0.61
C PHE A 4 -21.81 -35.93 -0.40
N GLY A 5 -22.25 -35.91 0.87
CA GLY A 5 -23.50 -35.27 1.31
C GLY A 5 -23.26 -33.97 2.09
N SER A 6 -24.11 -32.98 1.83
CA SER A 6 -24.19 -31.62 2.41
C SER A 6 -23.05 -30.67 2.01
N ALA A 7 -23.43 -29.47 1.55
CA ALA A 7 -22.61 -28.39 0.98
C ALA A 7 -21.15 -28.38 1.49
N ARG A 8 -20.25 -29.03 0.74
CA ARG A 8 -18.81 -28.97 1.03
C ARG A 8 -18.26 -27.69 0.42
N SER A 9 -17.46 -26.96 1.20
CA SER A 9 -16.65 -25.84 0.70
C SER A 9 -15.85 -26.32 -0.51
N LEU A 10 -15.93 -25.60 -1.62
CA LEU A 10 -15.17 -25.92 -2.83
C LEU A 10 -13.66 -26.01 -2.55
N ASP A 11 -13.16 -25.20 -1.62
CA ASP A 11 -11.80 -25.24 -1.08
C ASP A 11 -11.40 -26.60 -0.51
N ARG A 12 -12.29 -27.22 0.26
CA ARG A 12 -12.03 -28.56 0.79
C ARG A 12 -11.97 -29.57 -0.34
N VAL A 13 -12.83 -29.45 -1.34
CA VAL A 13 -12.80 -30.36 -2.49
C VAL A 13 -11.49 -30.19 -3.25
N PHE A 14 -11.06 -28.96 -3.51
CA PHE A 14 -9.78 -28.66 -4.14
C PHE A 14 -8.60 -29.30 -3.38
N GLN A 15 -8.58 -29.17 -2.05
CA GLN A 15 -7.57 -29.82 -1.19
C GLN A 15 -7.62 -31.35 -1.25
N HIS A 16 -8.82 -31.96 -1.25
CA HIS A 16 -8.97 -33.42 -1.35
C HIS A 16 -8.54 -33.97 -2.71
N LEU A 17 -8.59 -33.15 -3.76
CA LEU A 17 -8.07 -33.46 -5.09
C LEU A 17 -6.56 -33.19 -5.20
N GLY A 18 -5.87 -32.92 -4.08
CA GLY A 18 -4.43 -32.70 -4.04
C GLY A 18 -3.99 -31.34 -4.52
N ASN A 19 -4.89 -30.35 -4.52
CA ASN A 19 -4.68 -29.01 -5.10
C ASN A 19 -4.36 -29.05 -6.61
N ASP A 20 -4.86 -30.06 -7.33
CA ASP A 20 -4.73 -30.18 -8.78
C ASP A 20 -5.82 -29.34 -9.48
N PRO A 21 -5.46 -28.26 -10.20
CA PRO A 21 -6.41 -27.39 -10.91
C PRO A 21 -7.25 -28.13 -11.95
N ASP A 22 -6.66 -29.09 -12.67
CA ASP A 22 -7.33 -29.78 -13.78
C ASP A 22 -8.26 -30.88 -13.27
N ALA A 23 -7.86 -31.59 -12.21
CA ALA A 23 -8.78 -32.49 -11.51
C ALA A 23 -9.96 -31.72 -10.92
N PHE A 24 -9.71 -30.54 -10.34
CA PHE A 24 -10.76 -29.72 -9.74
C PHE A 24 -11.73 -29.12 -10.76
N ARG A 25 -11.23 -28.57 -11.87
CA ARG A 25 -12.08 -28.10 -12.97
C ARG A 25 -12.95 -29.20 -13.55
N ARG A 26 -12.38 -30.39 -13.80
CA ARG A 26 -13.15 -31.55 -14.30
C ARG A 26 -14.25 -31.95 -13.32
N TRP A 27 -13.91 -32.08 -12.03
CA TRP A 27 -14.88 -32.39 -11.00
C TRP A 27 -16.02 -31.37 -10.94
N PHE A 28 -15.70 -30.08 -11.05
CA PHE A 28 -16.70 -29.02 -11.03
C PHE A 28 -17.59 -29.02 -12.28
N ARG A 29 -17.04 -29.30 -13.46
CA ARG A 29 -17.84 -29.49 -14.69
C ARG A 29 -18.83 -30.64 -14.55
N GLU A 30 -18.37 -31.79 -14.07
CA GLU A 30 -19.24 -32.95 -13.83
C GLU A 30 -20.37 -32.62 -12.84
N LEU A 31 -20.09 -31.79 -11.82
CA LEU A 31 -21.10 -31.30 -10.90
C LEU A 31 -22.11 -30.38 -11.61
N ALA A 32 -21.63 -29.42 -12.40
CA ALA A 32 -22.46 -28.46 -13.12
C ALA A 32 -23.36 -29.13 -14.17
N GLU A 33 -22.84 -30.13 -14.89
CA GLU A 33 -23.59 -30.92 -15.87
C GLU A 33 -24.69 -31.76 -15.20
N ARG A 34 -24.43 -32.29 -14.01
CA ARG A 34 -25.39 -33.11 -13.26
C ARG A 34 -26.44 -32.26 -12.55
N ASP A 35 -26.03 -31.16 -11.93
CA ASP A 35 -26.89 -30.28 -11.12
C ASP A 35 -26.31 -28.85 -11.08
N ALA A 36 -26.70 -28.04 -12.07
CA ALA A 36 -26.24 -26.66 -12.19
C ALA A 36 -26.64 -25.77 -11.00
N HIS A 37 -27.78 -26.04 -10.36
CA HIS A 37 -28.19 -25.32 -9.15
C HIS A 37 -27.31 -25.67 -7.95
N GLN A 38 -26.93 -26.93 -7.81
CA GLN A 38 -25.97 -27.35 -6.78
C GLN A 38 -24.59 -26.72 -7.03
N ALA A 39 -24.13 -26.65 -8.28
CA ALA A 39 -22.88 -26.00 -8.64
C ALA A 39 -22.90 -24.49 -8.31
N ALA A 40 -23.98 -23.79 -8.69
CA ALA A 40 -24.16 -22.37 -8.37
C ALA A 40 -24.18 -22.12 -6.84
N ARG A 41 -24.90 -22.97 -6.08
CA ARG A 41 -24.92 -22.89 -4.61
C ARG A 41 -23.56 -23.16 -3.97
N ALA A 42 -22.71 -23.99 -4.59
CA ALA A 42 -21.37 -24.26 -4.10
C ALA A 42 -20.44 -23.05 -4.28
N LEU A 43 -20.62 -22.29 -5.38
CA LEU A 43 -19.92 -21.02 -5.63
C LEU A 43 -20.36 -19.91 -4.68
N ASP A 44 -21.63 -19.91 -4.25
CA ASP A 44 -22.13 -18.94 -3.26
C ASP A 44 -21.86 -19.36 -1.79
N GLY A 45 -20.90 -20.27 -1.60
CA GLY A 45 -20.51 -20.76 -0.29
C GLY A 45 -19.79 -19.69 0.53
N ARG A 46 -20.19 -19.52 1.79
CA ARG A 46 -19.61 -18.54 2.75
C ARG A 46 -18.08 -18.62 2.93
N TYR A 47 -17.47 -19.74 2.56
CA TYR A 47 -16.05 -20.02 2.75
C TYR A 47 -15.28 -20.17 1.44
N LEU A 48 -15.88 -19.79 0.30
CA LEU A 48 -15.17 -19.81 -0.97
C LEU A 48 -13.99 -18.85 -0.91
N SER A 49 -12.78 -19.33 -1.22
CA SER A 49 -11.62 -18.47 -1.43
C SER A 49 -11.53 -18.00 -2.87
N PHE A 50 -10.87 -16.85 -3.06
CA PHE A 50 -10.61 -16.31 -4.38
C PHE A 50 -9.79 -17.23 -5.30
N PRO A 51 -8.71 -17.91 -4.85
CA PRO A 51 -8.03 -18.94 -5.63
C PRO A 51 -8.97 -19.95 -6.29
N VAL A 52 -9.91 -20.47 -5.51
CA VAL A 52 -10.84 -21.51 -5.96
C VAL A 52 -11.86 -20.93 -6.94
N LEU A 53 -12.37 -19.72 -6.70
CA LEU A 53 -13.21 -19.02 -7.68
C LEU A 53 -12.43 -18.78 -8.99
N PHE A 54 -11.19 -18.31 -8.89
CA PHE A 54 -10.36 -17.95 -10.02
C PHE A 54 -10.10 -19.13 -10.96
N LEU A 55 -9.83 -20.31 -10.38
CA LEU A 55 -9.68 -21.56 -11.13
C LEU A 55 -10.91 -21.93 -11.97
N LEU A 56 -12.10 -21.51 -11.53
CA LEU A 56 -13.39 -21.83 -12.14
C LEU A 56 -13.94 -20.71 -13.04
N LEU A 57 -13.23 -19.59 -13.24
CA LEU A 57 -13.72 -18.46 -14.05
C LEU A 57 -14.20 -18.88 -15.45
N GLY A 58 -13.56 -19.87 -16.08
CA GLY A 58 -14.00 -20.38 -17.40
C GLY A 58 -15.31 -21.17 -17.38
N GLU A 59 -15.69 -21.72 -16.22
CA GLU A 59 -16.87 -22.59 -16.06
C GLU A 59 -18.09 -21.83 -15.52
N ILE A 60 -17.89 -20.65 -14.93
CA ILE A 60 -18.96 -19.85 -14.30
C ILE A 60 -19.98 -19.26 -15.30
N PRO A 61 -19.61 -18.80 -16.52
CA PRO A 61 -20.56 -18.16 -17.42
C PRO A 61 -21.80 -19.01 -17.72
N SER A 62 -21.65 -20.33 -17.82
CA SER A 62 -22.78 -21.27 -18.05
C SER A 62 -23.72 -21.39 -16.84
N LEU A 63 -23.27 -20.98 -15.65
CA LEU A 63 -24.04 -21.02 -14.41
C LEU A 63 -24.75 -19.70 -14.09
N ILE A 64 -24.34 -18.58 -14.68
CA ILE A 64 -24.95 -17.27 -14.45
C ILE A 64 -26.45 -17.29 -14.81
N GLU A 65 -26.80 -17.96 -15.90
CA GLU A 65 -28.19 -18.08 -16.38
C GLU A 65 -29.12 -18.83 -15.40
N THR A 66 -28.55 -19.60 -14.46
CA THR A 66 -29.34 -20.34 -13.46
C THR A 66 -29.87 -19.48 -12.32
N GLY A 67 -29.45 -18.20 -12.24
CA GLY A 67 -29.97 -17.22 -11.26
C GLY A 67 -29.59 -17.48 -9.80
N GLY A 68 -28.58 -18.32 -9.55
CA GLY A 68 -28.22 -18.80 -8.21
C GLY A 68 -26.98 -18.14 -7.58
N LEU A 69 -26.32 -17.20 -8.25
CA LEU A 69 -25.09 -16.57 -7.77
C LEU A 69 -25.37 -15.23 -7.11
N SER A 70 -24.72 -14.95 -5.99
CA SER A 70 -24.81 -13.66 -5.32
C SER A 70 -24.09 -12.55 -6.08
N GLN A 71 -24.49 -11.31 -5.80
CA GLN A 71 -23.88 -10.12 -6.42
C GLN A 71 -22.36 -10.05 -6.23
N PRO A 72 -21.77 -10.33 -5.04
CA PRO A 72 -20.32 -10.29 -4.87
C PRO A 72 -19.56 -11.25 -5.79
N ILE A 73 -20.06 -12.48 -5.97
CA ILE A 73 -19.46 -13.47 -6.87
C ILE A 73 -19.55 -13.00 -8.31
N LEU A 74 -20.72 -12.51 -8.73
CA LEU A 74 -20.91 -11.96 -10.07
C LEU A 74 -19.98 -10.76 -10.34
N THR A 75 -19.83 -9.89 -9.35
CA THR A 75 -18.91 -8.73 -9.43
C THR A 75 -17.46 -9.18 -9.55
N ALA A 76 -17.00 -10.14 -8.72
CA ALA A 76 -15.64 -10.68 -8.82
C ALA A 76 -15.36 -11.29 -10.19
N VAL A 77 -16.27 -12.13 -10.69
CA VAL A 77 -16.17 -12.76 -12.01
C VAL A 77 -16.09 -11.71 -13.10
N ARG A 78 -16.99 -10.71 -13.08
CA ARG A 78 -17.05 -9.68 -14.10
C ARG A 78 -15.80 -8.80 -14.12
N ILE A 79 -15.27 -8.45 -12.96
CA ILE A 79 -14.01 -7.70 -12.82
C ILE A 79 -12.86 -8.50 -13.44
N CYS A 80 -12.71 -9.77 -13.08
CA CYS A 80 -11.66 -10.64 -13.63
C CYS A 80 -11.79 -10.84 -15.15
N GLU A 81 -13.00 -11.05 -15.66
CA GLU A 81 -13.25 -11.22 -17.09
C GLU A 81 -12.88 -9.97 -17.91
N LEU A 82 -13.35 -8.80 -17.48
CA LEU A 82 -13.09 -7.54 -18.18
C LEU A 82 -11.60 -7.19 -18.14
N HIS A 83 -10.94 -7.45 -17.00
CA HIS A 83 -9.50 -7.25 -16.85
C HIS A 83 -8.70 -8.18 -17.77
N ARG A 84 -8.96 -9.49 -17.74
CA ARG A 84 -8.30 -10.48 -18.60
C ARG A 84 -8.51 -10.20 -20.09
N SER A 85 -9.65 -9.63 -20.45
CA SER A 85 -9.98 -9.26 -21.83
C SER A 85 -9.33 -7.96 -22.30
N GLY A 86 -8.58 -7.25 -21.44
CA GLY A 86 -7.97 -5.96 -21.78
C GLY A 86 -8.97 -4.82 -22.01
N LYS A 87 -10.22 -4.97 -21.57
CA LYS A 87 -11.32 -4.03 -21.81
C LYS A 87 -11.40 -2.97 -20.72
N ALA A 88 -10.35 -2.15 -20.60
CA ALA A 88 -10.21 -1.17 -19.52
C ALA A 88 -11.38 -0.17 -19.44
N ASP A 89 -11.86 0.31 -20.59
CA ASP A 89 -12.98 1.25 -20.66
C ASP A 89 -14.30 0.62 -20.17
N GLU A 90 -14.56 -0.63 -20.57
CA GLU A 90 -15.74 -1.38 -20.11
C GLU A 90 -15.66 -1.70 -18.61
N LEU A 91 -14.47 -2.05 -18.11
CA LEU A 91 -14.24 -2.25 -16.67
C LEU A 91 -14.52 -0.97 -15.89
N THR A 92 -14.00 0.16 -16.35
CA THR A 92 -14.24 1.46 -15.74
C THR A 92 -15.71 1.83 -15.74
N ALA A 93 -16.41 1.63 -16.87
CA ALA A 93 -17.84 1.87 -16.97
C ALA A 93 -18.65 0.94 -16.04
N TYR A 94 -18.27 -0.32 -15.95
CA TYR A 94 -18.91 -1.30 -15.06
C TYR A 94 -18.76 -0.91 -13.59
N LEU A 95 -17.53 -0.58 -13.16
CA LEU A 95 -17.24 -0.19 -11.77
C LEU A 95 -18.03 1.05 -11.33
N LYS A 96 -18.19 2.04 -12.22
CA LYS A 96 -19.02 3.24 -11.96
C LYS A 96 -20.49 2.94 -11.71
N LEU A 97 -20.99 1.79 -12.18
CA LEU A 97 -22.38 1.36 -11.97
C LEU A 97 -22.54 0.49 -10.71
N GLN A 98 -21.45 0.03 -10.11
CA GLN A 98 -21.51 -0.78 -8.90
C GLN A 98 -21.57 0.09 -7.65
N ASP A 99 -22.13 -0.47 -6.57
CA ASP A 99 -21.99 0.08 -5.24
C ASP A 99 -20.51 -0.01 -4.81
N SER A 100 -19.92 1.12 -4.42
CA SER A 100 -18.53 1.19 -3.97
C SER A 100 -18.25 0.25 -2.80
N GLU A 101 -19.22 0.04 -1.92
CA GLU A 101 -19.07 -0.87 -0.79
C GLU A 101 -18.98 -2.33 -1.25
N VAL A 102 -19.73 -2.71 -2.29
CA VAL A 102 -19.65 -4.06 -2.89
C VAL A 102 -18.29 -4.26 -3.55
N VAL A 103 -17.81 -3.27 -4.33
CA VAL A 103 -16.48 -3.33 -4.96
C VAL A 103 -15.39 -3.48 -3.90
N ARG A 104 -15.47 -2.68 -2.83
CA ARG A 104 -14.53 -2.72 -1.70
C ARG A 104 -14.52 -4.10 -1.02
N GLN A 105 -15.69 -4.65 -0.70
CA GLN A 105 -15.80 -5.97 -0.07
C GLN A 105 -15.26 -7.08 -0.96
N VAL A 106 -15.56 -7.05 -2.26
CA VAL A 106 -15.06 -8.05 -3.23
C VAL A 106 -13.55 -7.97 -3.34
N ALA A 107 -12.99 -6.78 -3.55
CA ALA A 107 -11.55 -6.60 -3.68
C ALA A 107 -10.80 -7.00 -2.39
N LYS A 108 -11.38 -6.69 -1.22
CA LYS A 108 -10.85 -7.11 0.08
C LYS A 108 -10.84 -8.63 0.22
N TRP A 109 -11.96 -9.29 -0.06
CA TRP A 109 -12.05 -10.75 -0.04
C TRP A 109 -11.07 -11.42 -1.02
N MET A 110 -10.92 -10.86 -2.24
CA MET A 110 -9.95 -11.36 -3.23
C MET A 110 -8.53 -11.36 -2.67
N LEU A 111 -8.15 -10.26 -2.01
CA LEU A 111 -6.82 -10.09 -1.45
C LEU A 111 -6.60 -10.95 -0.20
N GLU A 112 -7.50 -10.87 0.79
CA GLU A 112 -7.42 -11.60 2.06
C GLU A 112 -7.32 -13.12 1.84
N THR A 113 -8.10 -13.66 0.91
CA THR A 113 -8.12 -15.10 0.65
C THR A 113 -7.13 -15.55 -0.42
N GLY A 114 -6.52 -14.60 -1.15
CA GLY A 114 -5.73 -14.88 -2.34
C GLY A 114 -4.23 -14.61 -2.25
N HIS A 115 -3.77 -13.69 -1.41
CA HIS A 115 -2.36 -13.25 -1.37
C HIS A 115 -1.36 -14.39 -1.06
N ASP A 116 -1.78 -15.35 -0.23
CA ASP A 116 -0.94 -16.47 0.19
C ASP A 116 -0.89 -17.63 -0.79
N TRP A 117 -1.81 -17.68 -1.76
CA TRP A 117 -1.84 -18.78 -2.72
C TRP A 117 -0.77 -18.62 -3.81
N ASN A 118 -0.06 -19.71 -4.09
CA ASN A 118 0.89 -19.77 -5.21
C ASN A 118 0.20 -20.45 -6.39
N ALA A 119 -0.29 -19.64 -7.31
CA ALA A 119 -0.92 -20.12 -8.54
C ALA A 119 0.04 -21.01 -9.37
N PRO A 120 -0.49 -22.05 -10.05
CA PRO A 120 0.24 -22.81 -11.06
C PRO A 120 0.85 -21.89 -12.12
N ALA A 121 2.00 -22.28 -12.67
CA ALA A 121 2.78 -21.46 -13.60
C ALA A 121 1.96 -20.98 -14.82
N GLU A 122 1.02 -21.81 -15.28
CA GLU A 122 0.19 -21.57 -16.45
C GLU A 122 -0.80 -20.41 -16.28
N ILE A 123 -1.17 -20.09 -15.03
CA ILE A 123 -2.14 -19.02 -14.70
C ILE A 123 -1.58 -17.99 -13.72
N ALA A 124 -0.29 -18.10 -13.37
CA ALA A 124 0.31 -17.31 -12.31
C ALA A 124 0.30 -15.81 -12.62
N GLU A 125 0.62 -15.43 -13.85
CA GLU A 125 0.62 -14.01 -14.27
C GLU A 125 -0.79 -13.41 -14.24
N GLU A 126 -1.79 -14.15 -14.72
CA GLU A 126 -3.19 -13.71 -14.78
C GLU A 126 -3.79 -13.59 -13.38
N TYR A 127 -3.44 -14.52 -12.50
CA TYR A 127 -3.82 -14.48 -11.10
C TYR A 127 -3.16 -13.31 -10.36
N ASP A 128 -1.85 -13.09 -10.57
CA ASP A 128 -1.12 -11.97 -10.00
C ASP A 128 -1.69 -10.62 -10.47
N ALA A 129 -2.07 -10.51 -11.74
CA ALA A 129 -2.73 -9.32 -12.29
C ALA A 129 -4.12 -9.08 -11.68
N ALA A 130 -4.89 -10.14 -11.41
CA ALA A 130 -6.17 -10.01 -10.73
C ALA A 130 -6.02 -9.54 -9.26
N LEU A 131 -4.99 -9.99 -8.56
CA LEU A 131 -4.65 -9.46 -7.23
C LEU A 131 -4.20 -8.00 -7.29
N ASP A 132 -3.39 -7.62 -8.29
CA ASP A 132 -2.98 -6.22 -8.49
C ASP A 132 -4.17 -5.30 -8.73
N LEU A 133 -5.16 -5.77 -9.51
CA LEU A 133 -6.41 -5.06 -9.69
C LEU A 133 -7.20 -4.93 -8.38
N ALA A 134 -7.27 -5.98 -7.56
CA ALA A 134 -7.92 -5.90 -6.25
C ALA A 134 -7.25 -4.85 -5.36
N VAL A 135 -5.91 -4.80 -5.34
CA VAL A 135 -5.16 -3.77 -4.61
C VAL A 135 -5.44 -2.38 -5.17
N ALA A 136 -5.44 -2.20 -6.49
CA ALA A 136 -5.77 -0.92 -7.13
C ALA A 136 -7.19 -0.44 -6.77
N LEU A 137 -8.17 -1.34 -6.77
CA LEU A 137 -9.55 -1.02 -6.39
C LEU A 137 -9.65 -0.61 -4.92
N LEU A 138 -8.96 -1.31 -4.01
CA LEU A 138 -8.97 -0.97 -2.60
C LEU A 138 -8.31 0.39 -2.34
N VAL A 139 -7.07 0.56 -2.80
CA VAL A 139 -6.26 1.72 -2.44
C VAL A 139 -6.62 2.96 -3.25
N CYS A 140 -6.77 2.83 -4.57
CA CYS A 140 -6.95 3.99 -5.45
C CYS A 140 -8.42 4.40 -5.58
N GLU A 141 -9.34 3.43 -5.72
CA GLU A 141 -10.76 3.72 -5.96
C GLU A 141 -11.56 3.84 -4.66
N CYS A 142 -11.37 2.90 -3.73
CA CYS A 142 -12.12 2.88 -2.47
C CYS A 142 -11.45 3.68 -1.35
N ASN A 143 -10.17 4.06 -1.52
CA ASN A 143 -9.34 4.68 -0.48
C ASN A 143 -9.34 3.86 0.84
N ASP A 144 -9.43 2.54 0.73
CA ASP A 144 -9.40 1.59 1.83
C ASP A 144 -7.96 1.13 2.08
N ASN A 145 -7.39 1.61 3.18
CA ASN A 145 -6.02 1.33 3.59
C ASN A 145 -5.92 0.25 4.67
N THR A 146 -7.01 -0.48 4.95
CA THR A 146 -7.03 -1.49 6.03
C THR A 146 -6.16 -2.70 5.72
N GLU A 147 -5.94 -3.00 4.44
CA GLU A 147 -5.17 -4.16 3.98
C GLU A 147 -3.71 -3.85 3.62
N LEU A 148 -3.17 -2.69 4.00
CA LEU A 148 -1.77 -2.35 3.74
C LEU A 148 -0.78 -3.42 4.23
N PRO A 149 -0.95 -4.07 5.40
CA PRO A 149 -0.07 -5.17 5.81
C PRO A 149 -0.06 -6.34 4.81
N ILE A 150 -1.24 -6.78 4.34
CA ILE A 150 -1.35 -7.88 3.36
C ILE A 150 -0.71 -7.48 2.02
N ILE A 151 -0.90 -6.23 1.59
CA ILE A 151 -0.30 -5.72 0.36
C ILE A 151 1.23 -5.69 0.47
N ALA A 152 1.77 -5.26 1.61
CA ALA A 152 3.21 -5.28 1.85
C ALA A 152 3.76 -6.71 1.82
N ASP A 153 3.09 -7.66 2.46
CA ASP A 153 3.48 -9.07 2.44
C ASP A 153 3.50 -9.63 1.01
N LEU A 154 2.50 -9.29 0.20
CA LEU A 154 2.44 -9.65 -1.22
C LEU A 154 3.62 -9.02 -2.02
N ILE A 155 3.96 -7.76 -1.76
CA ILE A 155 5.11 -7.07 -2.38
C ILE A 155 6.41 -7.82 -2.09
N PHE A 156 6.70 -8.12 -0.81
CA PHE A 156 7.94 -8.81 -0.43
C PHE A 156 7.98 -10.25 -0.93
N LYS A 157 6.85 -10.97 -0.87
CA LYS A 157 6.73 -12.31 -1.45
C LYS A 157 7.03 -12.32 -2.95
N ARG A 158 6.56 -11.32 -3.70
CA ARG A 158 6.85 -11.22 -5.14
C ARG A 158 8.30 -10.81 -5.41
N ALA A 159 8.86 -9.90 -4.62
CA ALA A 159 10.27 -9.52 -4.71
C ALA A 159 11.19 -10.73 -4.54
N ASN A 160 10.94 -11.55 -3.51
CA ASN A 160 11.72 -12.76 -3.22
C ASN A 160 11.60 -13.83 -4.31
N ASN A 161 10.48 -13.84 -5.05
CA ASN A 161 10.25 -14.77 -6.16
C ASN A 161 10.61 -14.19 -7.54
N GLY A 162 11.20 -12.99 -7.61
CA GLY A 162 11.57 -12.34 -8.87
C GLY A 162 10.38 -11.99 -9.78
N LYS A 163 9.19 -11.84 -9.21
CA LYS A 163 7.95 -11.54 -9.94
C LYS A 163 7.76 -10.04 -10.19
N HIS A 164 6.90 -9.69 -11.14
CA HIS A 164 6.53 -8.30 -11.41
C HIS A 164 5.85 -7.65 -10.20
N LEU A 165 6.38 -6.49 -9.78
CA LEU A 165 5.93 -5.78 -8.57
C LEU A 165 5.76 -4.26 -8.76
N HIS A 166 6.14 -3.71 -9.92
CA HIS A 166 6.17 -2.26 -10.14
C HIS A 166 4.81 -1.60 -9.91
N ASN A 167 3.74 -2.17 -10.48
CA ASN A 167 2.38 -1.64 -10.30
C ASN A 167 1.90 -1.83 -8.86
N LEU A 168 2.16 -2.98 -8.25
CA LEU A 168 1.78 -3.28 -6.88
C LEU A 168 2.41 -2.29 -5.89
N VAL A 169 3.71 -2.01 -6.01
CA VAL A 169 4.40 -0.98 -5.21
C VAL A 169 3.83 0.40 -5.48
N TRP A 170 3.51 0.71 -6.74
CA TRP A 170 2.89 1.99 -7.08
C TRP A 170 1.54 2.16 -6.38
N TYR A 171 0.63 1.19 -6.50
CA TYR A 171 -0.67 1.20 -5.83
C TYR A 171 -0.51 1.33 -4.31
N PHE A 172 0.42 0.60 -3.70
CA PHE A 172 0.69 0.69 -2.25
C PHE A 172 1.00 2.13 -1.79
N PHE A 173 1.82 2.86 -2.54
CA PHE A 173 2.14 4.26 -2.23
C PHE A 173 1.05 5.26 -2.65
N GLN A 174 0.08 4.87 -3.49
CA GLN A 174 -1.13 5.67 -3.76
C GLN A 174 -2.09 5.72 -2.55
N SER A 175 -1.81 4.98 -1.47
CA SER A 175 -2.54 5.12 -0.20
C SER A 175 -2.36 6.52 0.41
N TYR A 176 -1.24 7.18 0.11
CA TYR A 176 -0.80 8.43 0.76
C TYR A 176 -0.85 8.34 2.29
N ASN A 177 -0.75 7.13 2.84
CA ASN A 177 -0.84 6.87 4.27
C ASN A 177 0.57 6.64 4.83
N PRO A 178 1.06 7.48 5.76
CA PRO A 178 2.37 7.27 6.39
C PRO A 178 2.54 5.89 7.03
N GLU A 179 1.46 5.20 7.42
CA GLU A 179 1.55 3.81 7.90
C GLU A 179 2.09 2.84 6.84
N ALA A 180 1.83 3.08 5.56
CA ALA A 180 2.41 2.27 4.48
C ALA A 180 3.94 2.19 4.62
N VAL A 181 4.57 3.33 4.93
CA VAL A 181 6.02 3.44 5.08
C VAL A 181 6.52 2.79 6.38
N ARG A 182 5.75 2.87 7.47
CA ARG A 182 6.07 2.17 8.73
C ARG A 182 6.03 0.65 8.59
N ILE A 183 5.06 0.13 7.84
CA ILE A 183 4.96 -1.31 7.53
C ILE A 183 6.22 -1.78 6.77
N ILE A 184 6.67 -1.02 5.76
CA ILE A 184 7.92 -1.33 5.04
C ILE A 184 9.14 -1.18 5.97
N ALA A 185 9.17 -0.16 6.84
CA ALA A 185 10.25 0.01 7.81
C ALA A 185 10.41 -1.21 8.74
N GLY A 186 9.31 -1.86 9.14
CA GLY A 186 9.37 -3.11 9.91
C GLY A 186 10.16 -4.23 9.23
N ARG A 187 10.35 -4.18 7.91
CA ARG A 187 11.15 -5.16 7.15
C ARG A 187 12.66 -4.89 7.19
N LEU A 188 13.09 -3.73 7.70
CA LEU A 188 14.51 -3.44 7.94
C LEU A 188 15.14 -4.40 8.96
N ILE A 189 14.36 -4.92 9.91
CA ILE A 189 14.82 -5.90 10.92
C ILE A 189 14.53 -7.36 10.51
N SER A 190 14.15 -7.61 9.26
CA SER A 190 13.92 -8.98 8.78
C SER A 190 15.21 -9.81 8.88
N ASN A 191 15.07 -11.11 9.16
CA ASN A 191 16.20 -12.03 9.14
C ASN A 191 16.74 -12.25 7.72
N ASP A 192 15.90 -12.06 6.70
CA ASP A 192 16.28 -12.19 5.29
C ASP A 192 17.02 -10.94 4.79
N PRO A 193 18.31 -11.06 4.40
CA PRO A 193 19.07 -9.94 3.83
C PRO A 193 18.44 -9.32 2.57
N SER A 194 17.79 -10.13 1.74
CA SER A 194 17.14 -9.67 0.51
C SER A 194 15.93 -8.79 0.81
N GLU A 195 15.12 -9.17 1.81
CA GLU A 195 14.03 -8.32 2.29
C GLU A 195 14.55 -7.00 2.86
N ARG A 196 15.63 -7.04 3.66
CA ARG A 196 16.20 -5.81 4.23
C ARG A 196 16.66 -4.84 3.16
N GLU A 197 17.38 -5.30 2.14
CA GLU A 197 17.82 -4.41 1.06
C GLU A 197 16.64 -3.87 0.25
N PHE A 198 15.66 -4.73 -0.02
CA PHE A 198 14.48 -4.26 -0.74
C PHE A 198 13.68 -3.22 0.06
N ALA A 199 13.57 -3.39 1.38
CA ALA A 199 12.97 -2.41 2.26
C ALA A 199 13.73 -1.07 2.22
N LYS A 200 15.06 -1.08 2.33
CA LYS A 200 15.87 0.14 2.20
C LYS A 200 15.61 0.87 0.89
N LYS A 201 15.54 0.13 -0.22
CA LYS A 201 15.25 0.68 -1.54
C LYS A 201 13.88 1.34 -1.61
N LEU A 202 12.86 0.69 -1.03
CA LEU A 202 11.51 1.24 -0.96
C LEU A 202 11.40 2.45 -0.01
N LEU A 203 12.32 2.63 0.92
CA LEU A 203 12.34 3.74 1.86
C LEU A 203 13.25 4.90 1.43
N GLY A 204 13.93 4.79 0.28
CA GLY A 204 14.92 5.77 -0.18
C GLY A 204 16.21 5.78 0.66
N LEU A 205 16.54 4.65 1.30
CA LEU A 205 17.74 4.49 2.12
C LEU A 205 18.91 3.85 1.35
N SER A 206 18.71 3.49 0.07
CA SER A 206 19.68 2.78 -0.75
C SER A 206 20.49 3.74 -1.63
N GLY A 207 21.42 4.52 -1.04
CA GLY A 207 22.31 5.39 -1.82
C GLY A 207 23.46 6.00 -1.04
N GLU A 208 24.45 6.55 -1.75
CA GLU A 208 25.62 7.27 -1.18
C GLU A 208 25.21 8.52 -0.36
N ASN A 209 24.00 9.04 -0.57
CA ASN A 209 23.41 10.15 0.17
C ASN A 209 22.59 9.71 1.39
N SER A 210 22.42 8.41 1.62
CA SER A 210 21.94 7.95 2.91
C SER A 210 23.00 8.37 3.93
N ALA A 211 22.61 9.19 4.89
CA ALA A 211 23.48 9.58 5.99
C ALA A 211 23.75 8.32 6.83
N ASP A 212 24.66 7.47 6.35
CA ASP A 212 25.30 6.42 7.10
C ASP A 212 26.78 6.80 7.26
N PRO A 213 27.13 7.66 8.24
CA PRO A 213 28.52 8.03 8.50
C PRO A 213 29.32 6.88 9.14
N GLY A 214 28.81 5.64 9.20
CA GLY A 214 29.37 4.62 10.10
C GLY A 214 29.15 3.15 9.73
N GLY A 215 29.68 2.69 8.58
CA GLY A 215 29.89 1.26 8.33
C GLY A 215 28.60 0.43 8.25
N PRO A 216 28.64 -0.91 8.40
CA PRO A 216 27.43 -1.72 8.40
C PRO A 216 26.59 -1.39 9.64
N THR A 217 25.62 -0.48 9.47
CA THR A 217 24.68 -0.11 10.53
C THR A 217 23.85 -1.31 10.95
N ASP A 218 23.76 -1.51 12.27
CA ASP A 218 22.88 -2.50 12.90
C ASP A 218 21.43 -2.32 12.40
N PRO A 219 20.78 -3.36 11.83
CA PRO A 219 19.42 -3.26 11.30
C PRO A 219 18.41 -2.69 12.29
N TYR A 220 18.55 -3.01 13.58
CA TYR A 220 17.68 -2.48 14.64
C TYR A 220 17.85 -0.98 14.80
N ARG A 221 19.10 -0.50 14.84
CA ARG A 221 19.39 0.94 14.90
C ARG A 221 18.86 1.68 13.68
N GLN A 222 19.03 1.12 12.47
CA GLN A 222 18.49 1.73 11.24
C GLN A 222 16.97 1.87 11.31
N TYR A 223 16.28 0.82 11.78
CA TYR A 223 14.84 0.86 12.00
C TYR A 223 14.44 1.93 13.03
N GLU A 224 15.09 1.97 14.19
CA GLU A 224 14.79 2.94 15.24
C GLU A 224 15.02 4.39 14.78
N ASP A 225 16.12 4.65 14.09
CA ASP A 225 16.44 5.98 13.57
C ASP A 225 15.43 6.41 12.50
N TYR A 226 15.00 5.49 11.63
CA TYR A 226 13.96 5.76 10.63
C TYR A 226 12.59 6.02 11.27
N MET A 227 12.19 5.22 12.26
CA MET A 227 10.94 5.41 12.99
C MET A 227 10.93 6.74 13.75
N ARG A 228 12.06 7.10 14.38
CA ARG A 228 12.24 8.42 15.01
C ARG A 228 12.11 9.54 14.01
N TRP A 229 12.73 9.41 12.83
CA TRP A 229 12.57 10.39 11.75
C TRP A 229 11.11 10.51 11.30
N LEU A 230 10.38 9.41 11.14
CA LEU A 230 8.95 9.46 10.79
C LEU A 230 8.12 10.19 11.85
N ASP A 231 8.35 9.90 13.13
CA ASP A 231 7.64 10.54 14.24
C ASP A 231 7.93 12.05 14.30
N ASP A 232 9.21 12.41 14.20
CA ASP A 232 9.72 13.78 14.21
C ASP A 232 9.17 14.64 13.06
N ASN A 233 8.81 14.02 11.94
CA ASN A 233 8.34 14.70 10.75
C ASN A 233 6.84 14.50 10.49
N SER A 234 6.11 13.74 11.32
CA SER A 234 4.74 13.28 11.09
C SER A 234 3.76 14.31 10.48
N ASN A 235 3.78 15.56 10.95
CA ASN A 235 2.93 16.65 10.45
C ASN A 235 3.42 17.30 9.14
N ALA A 236 4.67 17.05 8.76
CA ALA A 236 5.34 17.63 7.60
C ALA A 236 5.59 16.59 6.49
N LEU A 237 5.12 15.35 6.64
CA LEU A 237 5.34 14.29 5.66
C LEU A 237 4.48 14.49 4.41
N TYR A 238 5.08 14.30 3.24
CA TYR A 238 4.37 14.22 1.97
C TYR A 238 4.99 13.18 1.04
N PHE A 239 4.16 12.56 0.22
CA PHE A 239 4.61 11.60 -0.79
C PHE A 239 5.09 12.35 -2.03
N THR A 240 6.27 12.00 -2.52
CA THR A 240 6.91 12.70 -3.66
C THR A 240 6.33 12.29 -5.01
N GLY A 241 5.61 11.17 -5.05
CA GLY A 241 5.16 10.54 -6.28
C GLY A 241 6.28 9.84 -7.06
N GLN A 242 7.51 9.76 -6.53
CA GLN A 242 8.57 8.97 -7.15
C GLN A 242 8.28 7.47 -7.03
N THR A 243 8.62 6.72 -8.08
CA THR A 243 8.29 5.30 -8.19
C THR A 243 9.46 4.53 -8.79
N LEU A 244 9.45 3.21 -8.61
CA LEU A 244 10.38 2.28 -9.26
C LEU A 244 10.27 2.26 -10.81
N GLN A 245 9.23 2.87 -11.39
CA GLN A 245 9.10 3.03 -12.84
C GLN A 245 9.86 4.28 -13.34
N MET A 246 10.08 5.27 -12.48
CA MET A 246 10.72 6.54 -12.83
C MET A 246 12.21 6.56 -12.52
N THR A 247 12.62 5.93 -11.42
CA THR A 247 14.00 5.90 -10.93
C THR A 247 14.31 4.55 -10.29
N SER A 248 15.58 4.13 -10.37
CA SER A 248 16.06 2.94 -9.68
C SER A 248 16.18 3.12 -8.17
N ASP A 249 16.21 4.37 -7.70
CA ASP A 249 16.31 4.75 -6.28
C ASP A 249 15.22 5.78 -5.97
N PRO A 250 13.97 5.33 -5.73
CA PRO A 250 12.87 6.22 -5.44
C PRO A 250 12.92 6.70 -3.99
N GLU A 251 12.59 7.97 -3.80
CA GLU A 251 12.42 8.56 -2.48
C GLU A 251 10.94 8.87 -2.26
N PRO A 252 10.10 7.88 -1.88
CA PRO A 252 8.65 8.02 -1.96
C PRO A 252 8.08 9.00 -0.93
N LEU A 253 8.79 9.27 0.16
CA LEU A 253 8.33 10.10 1.27
C LEU A 253 9.40 11.14 1.63
N LYS A 254 8.97 12.40 1.80
CA LYS A 254 9.81 13.52 2.24
C LYS A 254 9.15 14.32 3.35
N ALA A 255 9.98 15.05 4.09
CA ALA A 255 9.52 16.08 5.01
C ALA A 255 9.56 17.45 4.33
N ASP A 256 8.45 18.20 4.39
CA ASP A 256 8.40 19.60 4.00
C ASP A 256 9.06 20.44 5.10
N LEU A 257 10.23 21.01 4.79
CA LEU A 257 10.99 21.82 5.74
C LEU A 257 10.23 23.08 6.19
N GLY A 258 9.37 23.65 5.33
CA GLY A 258 8.53 24.80 5.67
C GLY A 258 7.41 24.42 6.64
N ALA A 259 6.74 23.30 6.41
CA ALA A 259 5.74 22.75 7.33
C ALA A 259 6.36 22.36 8.68
N LYS A 260 7.54 21.75 8.65
CA LYS A 260 8.32 21.43 9.84
C LYS A 260 8.76 22.68 10.59
N TYR A 261 9.21 23.71 9.88
CA TYR A 261 9.57 25.00 10.46
C TYR A 261 8.37 25.72 11.09
N LEU A 262 7.19 25.69 10.47
CA LEU A 262 5.97 26.26 11.05
C LEU A 262 5.29 25.35 12.09
N CYS A 263 5.77 24.11 12.25
CA CYS A 263 5.16 23.08 13.11
C CYS A 263 3.67 22.86 12.81
N LYS A 264 3.28 22.98 11.53
CA LYS A 264 1.88 22.95 11.09
C LYS A 264 1.66 21.85 10.06
N ALA A 265 0.51 21.19 10.17
CA ALA A 265 0.24 19.98 9.41
C ALA A 265 -0.03 20.28 7.92
N ILE A 266 0.56 19.44 7.06
CA ILE A 266 0.23 19.37 5.63
C ILE A 266 -0.41 18.02 5.30
N SER A 267 -1.21 18.00 4.25
CA SER A 267 -1.76 16.79 3.65
C SER A 267 -0.63 16.00 2.97
N PRO A 268 -0.45 14.69 3.30
CA PRO A 268 0.58 13.88 2.68
C PRO A 268 0.40 13.67 1.17
N ARG A 269 -0.82 13.87 0.65
CA ARG A 269 -1.18 13.62 -0.75
C ARG A 269 -0.78 14.75 -1.69
N ASP A 270 -1.12 15.98 -1.31
CA ASP A 270 -1.04 17.16 -2.19
C ASP A 270 -0.17 18.27 -1.61
N ARG A 271 0.42 18.05 -0.43
CA ARG A 271 1.29 19.01 0.26
C ARG A 271 0.58 20.32 0.58
N THR A 272 -0.75 20.31 0.65
CA THR A 272 -1.55 21.47 1.05
C THR A 272 -1.64 21.57 2.56
N TRP A 273 -1.81 22.79 3.09
CA TRP A 273 -1.97 22.99 4.53
C TRP A 273 -3.32 22.46 5.00
N VAL A 274 -3.31 21.65 6.06
CA VAL A 274 -4.55 21.17 6.70
C VAL A 274 -5.30 22.34 7.32
N GLU A 275 -4.56 23.26 7.94
CA GLU A 275 -5.08 24.51 8.47
C GLU A 275 -4.51 25.69 7.68
N PRO A 276 -5.35 26.65 7.25
CA PRO A 276 -4.87 27.79 6.47
C PRO A 276 -3.86 28.62 7.24
N LEU A 277 -2.88 29.17 6.52
CA LEU A 277 -1.87 30.05 7.10
C LEU A 277 -2.44 31.44 7.40
N ASN A 278 -2.06 32.02 8.53
CA ASN A 278 -2.29 33.44 8.83
C ASN A 278 -1.19 34.33 8.21
N GLU A 279 -1.40 35.65 8.25
CA GLU A 279 -0.48 36.62 7.62
C GLU A 279 0.96 36.55 8.19
N GLN A 280 1.09 36.35 9.51
CA GLN A 280 2.40 36.20 10.14
C GLN A 280 3.09 34.92 9.68
N GLU A 281 2.39 33.79 9.64
CA GLU A 281 2.91 32.51 9.17
C GLU A 281 3.34 32.57 7.70
N CYS A 282 2.56 33.25 6.84
CA CYS A 282 2.94 33.52 5.46
C CYS A 282 4.26 34.31 5.38
N ASN A 283 4.37 35.39 6.15
CA ASN A 283 5.59 36.21 6.18
C ASN A 283 6.81 35.42 6.69
N CYS A 284 6.64 34.60 7.73
CA CYS A 284 7.69 33.70 8.24
C CYS A 284 8.13 32.71 7.14
N LEU A 285 7.19 32.07 6.46
CA LEU A 285 7.48 31.11 5.40
C LEU A 285 8.17 31.74 4.20
N ASP A 286 7.78 32.95 3.80
CA ASP A 286 8.41 33.67 2.69
C ASP A 286 9.84 34.10 3.00
N ASN A 287 10.13 34.44 4.26
CA ASN A 287 11.50 34.68 4.70
C ASN A 287 12.31 33.38 4.77
N PHE A 288 11.72 32.30 5.29
CA PHE A 288 12.34 30.98 5.34
C PHE A 288 12.72 30.45 3.95
N ARG A 289 11.88 30.67 2.94
CA ARG A 289 12.14 30.25 1.55
C ARG A 289 13.38 30.88 0.92
N LYS A 290 13.77 32.09 1.37
CA LYS A 290 14.95 32.83 0.87
C LYS A 290 16.28 32.30 1.41
N LEU A 291 16.24 31.45 2.43
CA LEU A 291 17.43 30.90 3.08
C LEU A 291 18.09 29.80 2.24
N THR A 292 19.36 29.52 2.53
CA THR A 292 20.06 28.36 1.95
C THR A 292 19.48 27.04 2.47
N ASP A 293 19.69 25.95 1.75
CA ASP A 293 19.13 24.64 2.14
C ASP A 293 19.64 24.18 3.51
N LYS A 294 20.93 24.41 3.80
CA LYS A 294 21.52 24.13 5.12
C LYS A 294 20.87 24.94 6.24
N GLU A 295 20.59 26.23 6.01
CA GLU A 295 19.90 27.07 7.00
C GLU A 295 18.46 26.62 7.21
N LYS A 296 17.76 26.21 6.14
CA LYS A 296 16.39 25.68 6.22
C LYS A 296 16.33 24.41 7.05
N GLU A 297 17.26 23.48 6.84
CA GLU A 297 17.34 22.24 7.62
C GLU A 297 17.56 22.52 9.11
N VAL A 298 18.54 23.36 9.45
CA VAL A 298 18.85 23.73 10.84
C VAL A 298 17.65 24.41 11.51
N LEU A 299 17.02 25.38 10.84
CA LEU A 299 15.87 26.09 11.40
C LEU A 299 14.65 25.19 11.54
N ALA A 300 14.36 24.34 10.56
CA ALA A 300 13.23 23.41 10.64
C ALA A 300 13.41 22.41 11.78
N ALA A 301 14.62 21.88 11.95
CA ALA A 301 14.96 20.99 13.05
C ALA A 301 14.85 21.69 14.42
N PHE A 302 15.41 22.91 14.54
CA PHE A 302 15.32 23.71 15.77
C PHE A 302 13.88 24.02 16.15
N SER A 303 13.11 24.52 15.18
CA SER A 303 11.73 24.93 15.37
C SER A 303 10.87 23.76 15.86
N SER A 304 10.95 22.61 15.19
CA SER A 304 10.23 21.39 15.57
C SER A 304 10.63 20.90 16.97
N SER A 305 11.93 20.91 17.30
CA SER A 305 12.41 20.55 18.64
C SER A 305 11.87 21.50 19.71
N LEU A 306 11.93 22.82 19.46
CA LEU A 306 11.47 23.83 20.39
C LEU A 306 9.95 23.75 20.61
N TYR A 307 9.17 23.52 19.55
CA TYR A 307 7.72 23.34 19.64
C TYR A 307 7.32 22.13 20.49
N ARG A 308 8.00 20.98 20.29
CA ARG A 308 7.78 19.75 21.07
C ARG A 308 8.11 19.93 22.54
N ASN A 309 9.21 20.62 22.84
CA ASN A 309 9.68 20.80 24.21
C ASN A 309 8.93 21.90 24.96
N ASN A 310 8.67 23.04 24.31
CA ASN A 310 8.00 24.18 24.92
C ASN A 310 7.33 25.09 23.87
N ARG A 311 6.05 24.81 23.62
CA ARG A 311 5.22 25.59 22.68
C ARG A 311 5.21 27.10 22.95
N ARG A 312 5.22 27.55 24.21
CA ARG A 312 5.21 28.99 24.54
C ARG A 312 6.50 29.68 24.13
N VAL A 313 7.64 29.02 24.33
CA VAL A 313 8.94 29.56 23.91
C VAL A 313 9.04 29.55 22.39
N TRP A 314 8.49 28.52 21.75
CA TRP A 314 8.39 28.47 20.29
C TRP A 314 7.56 29.64 19.72
N GLU A 315 6.39 29.94 20.29
CA GLU A 315 5.52 31.05 19.87
C GLU A 315 6.24 32.41 19.96
N GLN A 316 7.08 32.60 20.99
CA GLN A 316 7.91 33.80 21.12
C GLN A 316 9.03 33.84 20.09
N TRP A 317 9.69 32.69 19.85
CA TRP A 317 10.82 32.59 18.94
C TRP A 317 10.41 32.76 17.47
N ILE A 318 9.32 32.13 17.03
CA ILE A 318 8.85 32.21 15.64
C ILE A 318 8.38 33.61 15.24
N ALA A 319 8.04 34.45 16.23
CA ALA A 319 7.70 35.86 16.04
C ALA A 319 8.92 36.80 15.93
N LEU A 320 10.14 36.30 16.18
CA LEU A 320 11.36 37.09 16.04
C LEU A 320 11.70 37.35 14.56
N GLN A 321 12.56 38.34 14.32
CA GLN A 321 13.09 38.60 12.98
C GLN A 321 13.98 37.43 12.48
N PRO A 322 14.01 37.16 11.16
CA PRO A 322 14.70 35.99 10.62
C PRO A 322 16.19 35.88 10.99
N ASP A 323 16.90 37.00 11.08
CA ASP A 323 18.30 37.07 11.47
C ASP A 323 18.53 36.60 12.92
N ILE A 324 17.61 36.96 13.82
CA ILE A 324 17.64 36.53 15.22
C ILE A 324 17.31 35.03 15.30
N GLN A 325 16.32 34.56 14.54
CA GLN A 325 15.95 33.14 14.51
C GLN A 325 17.13 32.26 14.08
N ILE A 326 17.81 32.63 12.98
CA ILE A 326 18.98 31.92 12.46
C ILE A 326 20.10 31.91 13.49
N ARG A 327 20.42 33.07 14.08
CA ARG A 327 21.49 33.17 15.07
C ARG A 327 21.19 32.29 16.28
N THR A 328 19.98 32.34 16.83
CA THR A 328 19.57 31.51 17.97
C THR A 328 19.66 30.02 17.63
N ALA A 329 19.16 29.61 16.46
CA ALA A 329 19.23 28.21 16.04
C ALA A 329 20.67 27.75 15.84
N MET A 330 21.51 28.52 15.15
CA MET A 330 22.92 28.17 14.92
C MET A 330 23.74 28.14 16.22
N THR A 331 23.49 29.03 17.18
CA THR A 331 24.21 29.00 18.47
C THR A 331 23.79 27.81 19.33
N LEU A 332 22.51 27.42 19.31
CA LEU A 332 22.00 26.37 20.21
C LEU A 332 22.07 24.95 19.61
N LEU A 333 22.05 24.81 18.28
CA LEU A 333 22.24 23.52 17.59
C LEU A 333 23.65 23.34 17.01
N GLY A 334 24.38 24.41 16.72
CA GLY A 334 25.74 24.33 16.18
C GLY A 334 26.76 23.76 17.16
N ASP A 335 26.43 23.70 18.45
CA ASP A 335 27.21 23.01 19.48
C ASP A 335 26.88 21.50 19.59
N PHE A 336 25.89 21.01 18.82
CA PHE A 336 25.38 19.61 18.87
C PHE A 336 25.51 18.83 17.53
N LEU A 337 25.98 19.47 16.46
CA LEU A 337 26.41 18.84 15.20
C LEU A 337 27.94 18.87 15.13
#